data_AF-A0A7C4H333-F1
#
_entry.id   AF-A0A7C4H333-F1
#
_cell.length_a   1.000
_cell.length_b   1.000
_cell.length_c   1.000
_cell.angle_alpha   90.00
_cell.angle_beta   90.00
_cell.angle_gamma   90.00
#
_symmetry.space_group_name_H-M   'P 1'
#
loop_
_entity.id
_entity.type
_entity.pdbx_description
1 polymer ?
#
loop_
_entity_poly.entity_id
_entity_poly.type
_entity_poly.pdbx_seq_one_letter_code
_entity_poly.pdbx_strand_id
1 'polypeptide(L)'
;MSAVTGVERFLLAYMYYEYGGKMYFQAMGGEGAEDFLAEFITEEFMPRSNPNFSRVREGFAEALRGLRDKGLIVLRGFEIVLTDEGKRLASRVPQEEYQEVKKRFRSTK
;
A
#
# COMPACT_ATOMS: atom_id res chain seq x y z
N MET A 1 -18.84 -7.93 7.63
CA MET A 1 -17.53 -7.25 7.59
C MET A 1 -16.93 -7.55 6.23
N SER A 2 -16.72 -6.55 5.37
CA SER A 2 -16.20 -6.77 4.02
C SER A 2 -14.79 -7.35 4.11
N ALA A 3 -14.57 -8.49 3.44
CA ALA A 3 -13.27 -9.15 3.44
C ALA A 3 -12.20 -8.24 2.83
N VAL A 4 -11.03 -8.16 3.47
CA VAL A 4 -9.86 -7.44 2.95
C VAL A 4 -9.21 -8.31 1.87
N THR A 5 -8.91 -7.73 0.71
CA THR A 5 -8.29 -8.48 -0.39
C THR A 5 -6.82 -8.80 -0.10
N GLY A 6 -6.21 -9.70 -0.89
CA GLY A 6 -4.78 -10.00 -0.77
C GLY A 6 -3.88 -8.77 -0.96
N VAL A 7 -4.22 -7.88 -1.91
CA VAL A 7 -3.48 -6.64 -2.18
C VAL A 7 -3.64 -5.65 -1.03
N GLU A 8 -4.86 -5.49 -0.51
CA GLU A 8 -5.12 -4.63 0.64
C GLU A 8 -4.40 -5.13 1.90
N ARG A 9 -4.39 -6.45 2.14
CA ARG A 9 -3.67 -7.08 3.25
C ARG A 9 -2.16 -6.83 3.13
N PHE A 10 -1.62 -6.91 1.92
CA PHE A 10 -0.23 -6.58 1.64
C PHE A 10 0.08 -5.11 1.94
N LEU A 11 -0.73 -4.17 1.45
CA LEU A 11 -0.51 -2.74 1.68
C LEU A 11 -0.59 -2.35 3.16
N LEU A 12 -1.52 -2.94 3.92
CA LEU A 12 -1.59 -2.77 5.38
C LEU A 12 -0.30 -3.24 6.07
N ALA A 13 0.19 -4.43 5.70
CA ALA A 13 1.43 -4.97 6.25
C ALA A 13 2.64 -4.11 5.87
N TYR A 14 2.72 -3.66 4.62
CA TYR A 14 3.76 -2.77 4.13
C TYR A 14 3.80 -1.46 4.93
N MET A 15 2.67 -0.76 5.07
CA MET A 15 2.59 0.47 5.88
C MET A 15 2.99 0.22 7.33
N TYR A 16 2.57 -0.90 7.91
CA TYR A 16 2.87 -1.26 9.29
C TYR A 16 4.36 -1.56 9.51
N TYR A 17 4.96 -2.42 8.70
CA TYR A 17 6.33 -2.90 8.90
C TYR A 17 7.40 -1.92 8.42
N GLU A 18 7.16 -1.21 7.31
CA GLU A 18 8.16 -0.29 6.76
C GLU A 18 8.07 1.12 7.36
N TYR A 19 6.88 1.53 7.81
CA TYR A 19 6.61 2.90 8.26
C TYR A 19 5.91 3.00 9.61
N GLY A 20 5.80 1.91 10.37
CA GLY A 20 5.14 1.94 11.69
C GLY A 20 3.65 2.29 11.64
N GLY A 21 3.02 2.14 10.48
CA GLY A 21 1.62 2.44 10.23
C GLY A 21 1.32 3.90 9.88
N LYS A 22 2.34 4.69 9.53
CA LYS A 22 2.17 6.10 9.15
C LYS A 22 3.21 6.53 8.12
N MET A 23 2.77 7.02 6.96
CA MET A 23 3.63 7.56 5.92
C MET A 23 3.31 9.01 5.63
N TYR A 24 4.36 9.78 5.34
CA TYR A 24 4.23 11.14 4.81
C TYR A 24 4.65 11.15 3.35
N PHE A 25 3.91 11.88 2.52
CA PHE A 25 4.16 11.96 1.09
C PHE A 25 3.84 13.37 0.57
N GLN A 26 4.59 13.85 -0.42
CA GLN A 26 4.31 15.12 -1.06
C GLN A 26 3.75 14.87 -2.46
N ALA A 27 2.42 14.79 -2.57
CA ALA A 27 1.76 14.78 -3.86
C ALA A 27 1.96 16.14 -4.54
N MET A 28 2.40 16.15 -5.80
CA MET A 28 2.46 17.38 -6.59
C MET A 28 1.03 17.81 -6.94
N GLY A 29 0.77 19.12 -6.89
CA GLY A 29 -0.59 19.67 -6.95
C GLY A 29 -1.41 19.17 -8.15
N GLY A 30 -2.56 18.56 -7.86
CA GLY A 30 -3.53 18.05 -8.85
C GLY A 30 -3.65 16.53 -8.93
N GLU A 31 -2.69 15.78 -8.36
CA GLU A 31 -2.72 14.31 -8.35
C GLU A 31 -3.50 13.76 -7.14
N GLY A 32 -4.26 12.68 -7.34
CA GLY A 32 -4.95 11.97 -6.25
C GLY A 32 -3.93 11.36 -5.29
N ALA A 33 -4.13 11.53 -3.98
CA ALA A 33 -3.21 11.01 -2.96
C ALA A 33 -2.99 9.49 -3.09
N GLU A 34 -4.04 8.76 -3.44
CA GLU A 34 -3.98 7.32 -3.70
C GLU A 34 -3.17 6.97 -4.95
N ASP A 35 -3.26 7.77 -6.01
CA ASP A 35 -2.51 7.54 -7.25
C ASP A 35 -1.02 7.82 -7.05
N PHE A 36 -0.69 8.92 -6.36
CA PHE A 36 0.69 9.24 -5.99
C PHE A 36 1.29 8.13 -5.11
N LEU A 37 0.58 7.72 -4.06
CA LEU A 37 1.03 6.65 -3.17
C LEU A 37 1.17 5.33 -3.91
N ALA A 38 0.24 4.99 -4.79
CA ALA A 38 0.32 3.78 -5.58
C ALA A 38 1.56 3.78 -6.49
N GLU A 39 1.88 4.92 -7.12
CA GLU A 39 3.08 5.08 -7.94
C GLU A 39 4.34 4.91 -7.10
N PHE A 40 4.45 5.66 -6.00
CA PHE A 40 5.56 5.59 -5.06
C PHE A 40 5.82 4.15 -4.57
N ILE A 41 4.76 3.48 -4.10
CA ILE A 41 4.86 2.11 -3.59
C ILE A 41 5.28 1.17 -4.73
N THR A 42 4.70 1.30 -5.92
CA THR A 42 5.03 0.43 -7.07
C THR A 42 6.51 0.53 -7.44
N GLU A 43 7.09 1.73 -7.43
CA GLU A 43 8.52 1.96 -7.73
C GLU A 43 9.48 1.25 -6.77
N GLU A 44 9.09 1.06 -5.50
CA GLU A 44 9.92 0.32 -4.55
C GLU A 44 10.03 -1.17 -4.89
N PHE A 45 9.07 -1.68 -5.66
CA PHE A 45 8.95 -3.09 -6.02
C PHE A 45 9.42 -3.38 -7.45
N MET A 46 9.24 -2.45 -8.39
CA MET A 46 9.62 -2.63 -9.78
C MET A 46 9.91 -1.31 -10.51
N PRO A 47 10.80 -1.32 -11.51
CA PRO A 47 11.10 -0.11 -12.27
C PRO A 47 9.92 0.32 -13.15
N ARG A 48 9.80 1.63 -13.43
CA ARG A 48 8.80 2.19 -14.37
C ARG A 48 8.80 1.54 -15.76
N SER A 49 9.94 1.00 -16.19
CA SER A 49 10.09 0.31 -17.46
C SER A 49 9.47 -1.11 -17.47
N ASN A 50 9.04 -1.63 -16.32
CA ASN A 50 8.40 -2.94 -16.25
C ASN A 50 7.06 -2.90 -17.02
N PRO A 51 6.79 -3.84 -17.94
CA PRO A 51 5.54 -3.85 -18.71
C PRO A 51 4.28 -3.91 -17.84
N ASN A 52 4.39 -4.45 -16.62
CA ASN A 52 3.29 -4.58 -15.67
C ASN A 52 3.14 -3.36 -14.75
N PHE A 53 4.02 -2.34 -14.83
CA PHE A 53 4.05 -1.23 -13.90
C PHE A 53 2.69 -0.52 -13.79
N SER A 54 2.09 -0.12 -14.92
CA SER A 54 0.78 0.56 -14.91
C SER A 54 -0.30 -0.28 -14.24
N ARG A 55 -0.34 -1.57 -14.56
CA ARG A 55 -1.33 -2.51 -14.01
C ARG A 55 -1.17 -2.68 -12.50
N VAL A 56 0.07 -2.77 -12.01
CA VAL A 56 0.34 -2.90 -10.57
C VAL A 56 -0.01 -1.60 -9.83
N ARG A 57 0.39 -0.45 -10.39
CA ARG A 57 0.04 0.88 -9.88
C ARG A 57 -1.48 1.04 -9.77
N GLU A 58 -2.23 0.70 -10.81
CA GLU A 58 -3.69 0.76 -10.80
C GLU A 58 -4.30 -0.14 -9.70
N GLY A 59 -3.80 -1.37 -9.57
CA GLY A 59 -4.23 -2.28 -8.51
C GLY A 59 -3.93 -1.77 -7.10
N PHE A 60 -2.79 -1.11 -6.89
CA PHE A 60 -2.47 -0.45 -5.61
C PHE A 60 -3.36 0.76 -5.35
N ALA A 61 -3.64 1.59 -6.36
CA ALA A 61 -4.52 2.74 -6.23
C ALA A 61 -5.97 2.31 -5.88
N GLU A 62 -6.47 1.24 -6.51
CA GLU A 62 -7.76 0.64 -6.15
C GLU A 62 -7.77 0.08 -4.74
N ALA A 63 -6.71 -0.61 -4.33
CA ALA A 63 -6.61 -1.16 -2.97
C ALA A 63 -6.50 -0.07 -1.90
N LEU A 64 -5.77 1.03 -2.15
CA LEU A 64 -5.72 2.18 -1.24
C LEU A 64 -7.10 2.83 -1.08
N ARG A 65 -7.82 3.06 -2.19
CA ARG A 65 -9.23 3.51 -2.14
C ARG A 65 -10.10 2.55 -1.35
N GLY A 66 -9.97 1.25 -1.60
CA GLY A 66 -10.71 0.20 -0.89
C GLY A 66 -10.42 0.16 0.62
N LEU A 67 -9.17 0.38 1.04
CA LEU A 67 -8.79 0.47 2.45
C LEU A 67 -9.35 1.72 3.12
N ARG A 68 -9.33 2.86 2.42
CA ARG A 68 -9.89 4.13 2.89
C ARG A 68 -11.39 4.02 3.08
N ASP A 69 -12.09 3.49 2.08
CA ASP A 69 -13.55 3.33 2.12
C ASP A 69 -14.00 2.32 3.20
N LYS A 70 -13.14 1.36 3.55
CA LYS A 70 -13.33 0.45 4.69
C LYS A 70 -12.96 1.05 6.06
N GLY A 71 -12.43 2.27 6.12
CA GLY A 71 -11.99 2.91 7.36
C GLY A 71 -10.75 2.28 7.99
N LEU A 72 -9.94 1.57 7.20
CA LEU A 72 -8.70 0.94 7.67
C LEU A 72 -7.50 1.87 7.57
N ILE A 73 -7.59 2.88 6.70
CA ILE A 73 -6.63 3.96 6.59
C ILE A 73 -7.34 5.31 6.59
N VAL A 74 -6.60 6.35 6.94
CA VAL A 74 -7.01 7.74 6.86
C VAL A 74 -5.99 8.49 6.01
N LEU A 75 -6.47 9.16 4.98
CA LEU A 75 -5.70 10.07 4.12
C LEU A 75 -6.04 11.51 4.50
N ARG A 76 -5.05 12.29 4.91
CA ARG A 76 -5.22 13.70 5.30
C ARG A 76 -4.02 14.52 4.83
N GLY A 77 -4.26 15.43 3.88
CA GLY A 77 -3.20 16.26 3.31
C GLY A 77 -2.08 15.41 2.73
N PHE A 78 -0.92 15.42 3.38
CA PHE A 78 0.33 14.76 2.97
C PHE A 78 0.64 13.52 3.81
N GLU A 79 -0.38 12.90 4.40
CA GLU A 79 -0.22 11.81 5.35
C GLU A 79 -1.25 10.69 5.10
N ILE A 80 -0.77 9.45 5.19
CA ILE A 80 -1.58 8.24 5.30
C ILE A 80 -1.29 7.54 6.63
N VAL A 81 -2.35 7.18 7.35
CA VAL A 81 -2.27 6.57 8.68
C VAL A 81 -3.15 5.34 8.76
N LEU A 82 -2.63 4.25 9.31
CA LEU A 82 -3.44 3.10 9.70
C LEU A 82 -4.32 3.46 10.89
N THR A 83 -5.62 3.19 10.80
CA THR A 83 -6.49 3.26 11.99
C THR A 83 -6.15 2.14 12.97
N ASP A 84 -6.69 2.17 14.19
CA ASP A 84 -6.48 1.08 15.14
C ASP A 84 -6.94 -0.28 14.59
N GLU A 85 -8.02 -0.28 13.79
CA GLU A 85 -8.46 -1.47 13.08
C GLU A 85 -7.46 -1.87 11.98
N GLY A 86 -6.99 -0.90 11.19
CA GLY A 86 -5.95 -1.13 10.17
C GLY A 86 -4.68 -1.75 10.75
N LYS A 87 -4.20 -1.23 11.88
CA LYS A 87 -3.03 -1.78 12.61
C LYS A 87 -3.30 -3.19 13.12
N ARG A 88 -4.47 -3.45 13.68
CA ARG A 88 -4.85 -4.79 14.16
C ARG A 88 -4.92 -5.81 13.03
N LEU A 89 -5.39 -5.42 11.85
CA LEU A 89 -5.41 -6.30 10.68
C LEU A 89 -4.01 -6.49 10.10
N ALA A 90 -3.20 -5.44 10.04
CA ALA A 90 -1.81 -5.51 9.60
C ALA A 90 -0.99 -6.46 10.48
N SER A 91 -1.16 -6.40 11.81
CA SER A 91 -0.44 -7.26 12.76
C SER A 91 -0.82 -8.74 12.68
N ARG A 92 -1.87 -9.11 11.92
CA ARG A 92 -2.25 -10.50 11.64
C ARG A 92 -1.53 -11.07 10.41
N VAL A 93 -0.77 -10.25 9.70
CA VAL A 93 0.15 -10.72 8.65
C VAL A 93 1.46 -11.04 9.35
N PRO A 94 1.89 -12.31 9.47
CA PRO A 94 3.21 -12.62 9.99
C PRO A 94 4.29 -11.88 9.22
N GLN A 95 5.31 -11.41 9.92
CA GLN A 95 6.38 -10.62 9.30
C GLN A 95 7.09 -11.44 8.21
N GLU A 96 7.22 -12.75 8.41
CA GLU A 96 7.80 -13.68 7.44
C GLU A 96 6.96 -13.75 6.16
N GLU A 97 5.64 -13.86 6.27
CA GLU A 97 4.70 -13.85 5.13
C GLU A 97 4.86 -12.56 4.33
N TYR A 98 4.92 -11.41 5.02
CA TYR A 98 5.17 -10.12 4.38
C TYR A 98 6.51 -10.08 3.63
N GLN A 99 7.60 -10.55 4.27
CA GLN A 99 8.93 -10.55 3.65
C GLN A 99 9.01 -11.47 2.43
N GLU A 100 8.32 -12.61 2.44
CA GLU A 100 8.23 -13.50 1.28
C GLU A 100 7.54 -12.83 0.09
N VAL A 101 6.40 -12.15 0.33
CA VAL A 101 5.70 -11.42 -0.72
C VAL A 101 6.57 -10.29 -1.28
N LYS A 102 7.23 -9.51 -0.42
CA LYS A 102 8.18 -8.45 -0.82
C LYS A 102 9.32 -9.00 -1.68
N LYS A 103 9.88 -10.17 -1.33
CA LYS A 103 10.93 -10.82 -2.12
C LYS A 103 10.44 -11.21 -3.50
N ARG A 104 9.22 -11.74 -3.65
CA ARG A 104 8.67 -12.13 -4.97
C ARG A 104 8.61 -10.94 -5.93
N PHE A 105 8.22 -9.77 -5.43
CA PHE A 105 8.23 -8.54 -6.24
C PHE A 105 9.65 -8.14 -6.68
N ARG A 106 10.64 -8.19 -5.79
CA ARG A 106 12.03 -7.79 -6.10
C ARG A 106 12.83 -8.81 -6.93
N SER A 107 12.45 -10.09 -6.85
CA SER A 107 13.15 -11.19 -7.54
C SER A 107 12.79 -11.28 -9.02
N THR A 108 11.76 -10.56 -9.46
CA THR A 108 11.38 -10.44 -10.87
C THR A 108 12.27 -9.38 -11.52
N LYS A 109 13.56 -9.68 -11.65
CA LYS A 109 14.54 -8.93 -12.44
C LYS A 109 14.66 -9.52 -13.83
#